data_AF-A0A015JSH4-F1
#
_entry.id   AF-A0A015JSH4-F1
#
_cell.length_a   1.000
_cell.length_b   1.000
_cell.length_c   1.000
_cell.angle_alpha   90.00
_cell.angle_beta   90.00
_cell.angle_gamma   90.00
#
_symmetry.space_group_name_H-M   'P 1'
#
loop_
_entity.id
_entity.type
_entity.pdbx_description
1 polymer ?
#
loop_
_entity_poly.entity_id
_entity_poly.type
_entity_poly.pdbx_seq_one_letter_code
_entity_poly.pdbx_strand_id
1 'polypeptide(L)'
;MIANEDAKFRWTIKIAKYNQDYVTSNDNNNKCNIATHDMFSEEWFDNLKTKVNCHLRADYKKYKAAKTKSIKDKIDKRVEITREDQTTWLSNILDRNTHTNIIIDKVLVNEESGITTKRLATEPSEVKNAVDNDFTKMFRKRNTLLDILTLL
;
A
#
# COMPACT_ATOMS: atom_id res chain seq x y z
N MET A 1 -23.73 7.15 49.84
CA MET A 1 -22.34 7.35 50.30
C MET A 1 -22.09 8.86 50.29
N ILE A 2 -22.01 9.53 51.45
CA ILE A 2 -21.82 11.00 51.50
C ILE A 2 -20.33 11.27 51.27
N ALA A 3 -19.96 11.74 50.08
CA ALA A 3 -18.58 12.13 49.80
C ALA A 3 -18.22 13.42 50.55
N ASN A 4 -17.07 13.42 51.23
CA ASN A 4 -16.47 14.59 51.87
C ASN A 4 -16.29 15.74 50.85
N GLU A 5 -16.58 16.99 51.25
CA GLU A 5 -16.43 18.17 50.39
C GLU A 5 -15.02 18.31 49.79
N ASP A 6 -13.99 17.93 50.54
CA ASP A 6 -12.60 17.91 50.04
C ASP A 6 -12.43 16.92 48.87
N ALA A 7 -13.09 15.76 48.95
CA ALA A 7 -13.06 14.78 47.86
C ALA A 7 -13.76 15.34 46.62
N LYS A 8 -14.93 16.00 46.78
CA LYS A 8 -15.62 16.65 45.66
C LYS A 8 -14.72 17.67 44.97
N PHE A 9 -14.12 18.59 45.74
CA PHE A 9 -13.25 19.62 45.19
C PHE A 9 -12.07 19.05 44.37
N ARG A 10 -11.37 18.03 44.91
CA ARG A 10 -10.26 17.37 44.22
C ARG A 10 -10.69 16.71 42.91
N TRP A 11 -11.85 16.05 42.90
CA TRP A 11 -12.37 15.42 41.70
C TRP A 11 -12.81 16.42 40.64
N THR A 12 -13.44 17.54 41.04
CA THR A 12 -13.79 18.62 40.14
C THR A 12 -12.56 19.17 39.41
N ILE A 13 -11.44 19.40 40.12
CA ILE A 13 -10.18 19.86 39.50
C ILE A 13 -9.66 18.82 38.49
N LYS A 14 -9.64 17.53 38.87
CA LYS A 14 -9.17 16.46 37.98
C LYS A 14 -10.01 16.36 36.71
N ILE A 15 -11.33 16.44 36.84
CA ILE A 15 -12.27 16.39 35.72
C ILE A 15 -12.11 17.62 34.82
N ALA A 16 -11.95 18.82 35.39
CA ALA A 16 -11.71 20.02 34.62
C ALA A 16 -10.45 19.90 33.76
N LYS A 17 -9.35 19.44 34.35
CA LYS A 17 -8.09 19.18 33.63
C LYS A 17 -8.28 18.12 32.55
N TYR A 18 -8.93 17.00 32.88
CA TYR A 18 -9.22 15.94 31.91
C TYR A 18 -10.02 16.47 30.73
N ASN A 19 -11.12 17.20 30.95
CA ASN A 19 -11.90 17.79 29.88
C ASN A 19 -11.05 18.74 29.02
N GLN A 20 -10.18 19.55 29.64
CA GLN A 20 -9.29 20.47 28.96
C GLN A 20 -8.32 19.78 28.00
N ASP A 21 -7.78 18.60 28.37
CA ASP A 21 -6.88 17.82 27.50
C ASP A 21 -7.56 17.41 26.17
N TYR A 22 -8.89 17.41 26.13
CA TYR A 22 -9.70 17.09 24.95
C TYR A 22 -10.33 18.32 24.27
N VAL A 23 -10.10 19.54 24.76
CA VAL A 23 -10.52 20.77 24.07
C VAL A 23 -9.59 20.99 22.88
N THR A 24 -9.90 20.36 21.74
CA THR A 24 -9.32 20.72 20.44
C THR A 24 -10.20 21.77 19.76
N SER A 25 -9.64 22.62 18.91
CA SER A 25 -10.31 23.73 18.19
C SER A 25 -11.41 23.34 17.18
N ASN A 26 -12.04 22.18 17.33
CA ASN A 26 -13.10 21.69 16.45
C ASN A 26 -14.34 21.34 17.29
N ASP A 27 -15.46 22.00 16.98
CA ASP A 27 -16.58 22.35 17.87
C ASP A 27 -17.45 21.20 18.42
N ASN A 28 -17.07 19.93 18.29
CA ASN A 28 -17.90 18.80 18.74
C ASN A 28 -17.42 18.09 20.02
N ASN A 29 -16.29 18.50 20.61
CA ASN A 29 -15.75 17.79 21.79
C ASN A 29 -16.46 18.16 23.10
N ASN A 30 -17.12 19.32 23.18
CA ASN A 30 -17.92 19.73 24.35
C ASN A 30 -19.06 18.74 24.68
N LYS A 31 -19.49 17.94 23.69
CA LYS A 31 -20.49 16.89 23.88
C LYS A 31 -20.03 15.81 24.85
N CYS A 32 -18.72 15.62 25.00
CA CYS A 32 -18.15 14.52 25.78
C CYS A 32 -17.54 14.96 27.11
N ASN A 33 -17.62 16.25 27.44
CA ASN A 33 -17.20 16.76 28.73
C ASN A 33 -17.96 16.07 29.87
N ILE A 34 -17.20 15.65 30.86
CA ILE A 34 -17.74 15.10 32.10
C ILE A 34 -18.27 16.26 32.92
N ALA A 35 -19.54 16.18 33.30
CA ALA A 35 -20.19 17.15 34.17
C ALA A 35 -19.71 17.01 35.62
N THR A 36 -19.71 18.11 36.36
CA THR A 36 -19.33 18.12 37.79
C THR A 36 -20.52 18.40 38.72
N HIS A 37 -21.71 18.67 38.17
CA HIS A 37 -22.96 18.72 38.95
C HIS A 37 -23.37 17.31 39.38
N ASP A 38 -24.07 17.22 40.52
CA ASP A 38 -24.60 15.96 41.09
C ASP A 38 -23.57 14.83 41.22
N MET A 39 -22.30 15.20 41.38
CA MET A 39 -21.18 14.28 41.43
C MET A 39 -21.33 13.28 42.58
N PHE A 40 -21.06 12.00 42.25
CA PHE A 40 -21.29 10.82 43.09
C PHE A 40 -22.74 10.35 43.24
N SER A 41 -23.69 10.90 42.47
CA SER A 41 -24.98 10.24 42.26
C SER A 41 -24.82 9.03 41.32
N GLU A 42 -25.77 8.10 41.36
CA GLU A 42 -25.78 6.93 40.47
C GLU A 42 -25.88 7.34 38.99
N GLU A 43 -26.77 8.29 38.69
CA GLU A 43 -26.93 8.87 37.35
C GLU A 43 -25.64 9.54 36.85
N TRP A 44 -24.89 10.18 37.75
CA TRP A 44 -23.61 10.78 37.41
C TRP A 44 -22.58 9.73 36.98
N PHE A 45 -22.53 8.57 37.63
CA PHE A 45 -21.62 7.48 37.24
C PHE A 45 -21.99 6.87 35.88
N ASP A 46 -23.28 6.72 35.59
CA ASP A 46 -23.74 6.26 34.28
C ASP A 46 -23.36 7.26 33.19
N ASN A 47 -23.57 8.56 33.45
CA ASN A 47 -23.16 9.61 32.54
C ASN A 47 -21.63 9.60 32.34
N LEU A 48 -20.84 9.52 33.42
CA LEU A 48 -19.38 9.42 33.38
C LEU A 48 -18.92 8.30 32.43
N LYS A 49 -19.51 7.10 32.56
CA LYS A 49 -19.18 5.95 31.69
C LYS A 49 -19.44 6.25 30.22
N THR A 50 -20.55 6.92 29.89
CA THR A 50 -20.84 7.31 28.51
C THR A 50 -19.84 8.34 27.97
N LYS A 51 -19.47 9.33 28.79
CA LYS A 51 -18.52 10.39 28.42
C LYS A 51 -17.11 9.85 28.21
N VAL A 52 -16.62 8.99 29.11
CA VAL A 52 -15.33 8.30 28.95
C VAL A 52 -15.30 7.45 27.69
N ASN A 53 -16.38 6.71 27.40
CA ASN A 53 -16.47 5.93 26.16
C ASN A 53 -16.45 6.80 24.90
N CYS A 54 -17.00 8.01 24.96
CA CYS A 54 -16.86 8.96 23.85
C CYS A 54 -15.40 9.35 23.62
N HIS A 55 -14.65 9.70 24.68
CA HIS A 55 -13.23 10.05 24.57
C HIS A 55 -12.40 8.89 24.01
N LEU A 56 -12.63 7.65 24.48
CA LEU A 56 -11.97 6.46 23.96
C LEU A 56 -12.22 6.26 22.45
N ARG A 57 -13.45 6.49 21.99
CA ARG A 57 -13.78 6.41 20.55
C ARG A 57 -13.04 7.49 19.74
N ALA A 58 -12.95 8.71 20.28
CA ALA A 58 -12.24 9.80 19.64
C ALA A 58 -10.73 9.51 19.53
N ASP A 59 -10.13 9.01 20.60
CA ASP A 59 -8.71 8.64 20.64
C ASP A 59 -8.40 7.50 19.67
N TYR A 60 -9.26 6.48 19.65
CA TYR A 60 -9.13 5.39 18.68
C TYR A 60 -9.20 5.89 17.23
N LYS A 61 -10.12 6.83 16.94
CA LYS A 61 -10.23 7.44 15.61
C LYS A 61 -8.97 8.22 15.23
N LYS A 62 -8.43 9.02 16.15
CA LYS A 62 -7.18 9.77 15.96
C LYS A 62 -6.00 8.81 15.72
N TYR A 63 -5.85 7.78 16.55
CA TYR A 63 -4.82 6.76 16.40
C TYR A 63 -4.91 6.05 15.04
N LYS A 64 -6.10 5.62 14.64
CA LYS A 64 -6.32 4.95 13.35
C LYS A 64 -5.96 5.87 12.18
N ALA A 65 -6.36 7.14 12.23
CA ALA A 65 -6.01 8.13 11.22
C ALA A 65 -4.50 8.36 11.13
N ALA A 66 -3.81 8.50 12.26
CA ALA A 66 -2.36 8.67 12.32
C ALA A 66 -1.62 7.44 11.76
N LYS A 67 -2.09 6.23 12.09
CA LYS A 67 -1.52 4.98 11.56
C LYS A 67 -1.70 4.88 10.04
N THR A 68 -2.89 5.19 9.52
CA THR A 68 -3.15 5.22 8.08
C THR A 68 -2.28 6.25 7.37
N LYS A 69 -2.14 7.45 7.94
CA LYS A 69 -1.24 8.48 7.40
C LYS A 69 0.21 7.99 7.34
N SER A 70 0.73 7.40 8.43
CA SER A 70 2.09 6.87 8.46
C SER A 70 2.32 5.76 7.42
N ILE A 71 1.35 4.87 7.21
CA ILE A 71 1.44 3.84 6.16
C ILE A 71 1.48 4.50 4.78
N LYS A 72 0.59 5.46 4.52
CA LYS A 72 0.55 6.19 3.26
C LYS A 72 1.88 6.92 2.99
N ASP A 73 2.38 7.68 3.97
CA ASP A 73 3.64 8.42 3.84
C ASP A 73 4.82 7.48 3.53
N LYS A 74 4.83 6.27 4.10
CA LYS A 74 5.84 5.24 3.78
C LYS A 74 5.70 4.68 2.36
N ILE A 75 4.48 4.47 1.88
CA ILE A 75 4.22 4.03 0.50
C ILE A 75 4.64 5.12 -0.48
N ASP A 76 4.21 6.35 -0.26
CA ASP A 76 4.52 7.49 -1.12
C ASP A 76 6.04 7.69 -1.24
N LYS A 77 6.76 7.60 -0.12
CA LYS A 77 8.23 7.63 -0.11
C LYS A 77 8.88 6.50 -0.93
N ARG A 78 8.33 5.28 -0.89
CA ARG A 78 8.83 4.15 -1.69
C ARG A 78 8.53 4.33 -3.18
N VAL A 79 7.38 4.89 -3.51
CA VAL A 79 7.00 5.22 -4.90
C VAL A 79 7.93 6.30 -5.45
N GLU A 80 8.25 7.32 -4.67
CA GLU A 80 9.17 8.39 -5.05
C GLU A 80 10.57 7.85 -5.38
N ILE A 81 11.17 7.06 -4.48
CA ILE A 81 12.46 6.39 -4.73
C ILE A 81 12.41 5.53 -5.99
N THR A 82 11.34 4.74 -6.15
CA THR A 82 11.19 3.86 -7.32
C THR A 82 11.12 4.66 -8.62
N ARG A 83 10.46 5.83 -8.61
CA ARG A 83 10.35 6.72 -9.76
C ARG A 83 11.68 7.37 -10.09
N GLU A 84 12.43 7.82 -9.09
CA GLU A 84 13.75 8.43 -9.26
C GLU A 84 14.76 7.40 -9.80
N ASP A 85 14.81 6.22 -9.21
CA ASP A 85 15.72 5.14 -9.57
C ASP A 85 15.28 4.39 -10.84
N GLN A 86 14.10 4.65 -11.38
CA GLN A 86 13.56 3.95 -12.56
C GLN A 86 14.51 4.06 -13.75
N THR A 87 15.04 5.26 -14.01
CA THR A 87 15.95 5.51 -15.14
C THR A 87 17.26 4.75 -14.94
N THR A 88 17.84 4.81 -13.74
CA THR A 88 19.07 4.08 -13.38
C THR A 88 18.87 2.57 -13.46
N TRP A 89 17.73 2.06 -13.00
CA TRP A 89 17.39 0.64 -13.07
C TRP A 89 17.18 0.16 -14.50
N LEU A 90 16.44 0.93 -15.32
CA LEU A 90 16.27 0.67 -16.74
C LEU A 90 17.60 0.72 -17.49
N SER A 91 18.44 1.72 -17.22
CA SER A 91 19.80 1.82 -17.77
C SER A 91 20.65 0.63 -17.35
N ASN A 92 20.65 0.19 -16.09
CA ASN A 92 21.41 -0.97 -15.62
C ASN A 92 20.93 -2.30 -16.23
N ILE A 93 19.63 -2.45 -16.51
CA ILE A 93 19.08 -3.60 -17.23
C ILE A 93 19.49 -3.57 -18.70
N LEU A 94 19.40 -2.40 -19.33
CA LEU A 94 19.86 -2.20 -20.71
C LEU A 94 21.36 -2.43 -20.81
N ASP A 95 22.16 -1.98 -19.84
CA ASP A 95 23.61 -2.14 -19.84
C ASP A 95 24.06 -3.59 -19.57
N ARG A 96 23.28 -4.36 -18.80
CA ARG A 96 23.48 -5.82 -18.76
C ARG A 96 23.18 -6.50 -20.10
N ASN A 97 22.34 -5.89 -20.93
CA ASN A 97 22.05 -6.34 -22.29
C ASN A 97 22.93 -5.67 -23.37
N THR A 98 23.76 -4.67 -23.03
CA THR A 98 24.84 -4.13 -23.89
C THR A 98 26.13 -4.93 -23.76
N HIS A 99 26.14 -6.06 -23.05
CA HIS A 99 27.06 -7.13 -23.40
C HIS A 99 26.69 -7.63 -24.79
N THR A 100 27.36 -7.05 -25.79
CA THR A 100 27.38 -7.39 -27.23
C THR A 100 27.80 -8.84 -27.54
N ASN A 101 27.71 -9.76 -26.57
CA ASN A 101 28.21 -11.13 -26.65
C ASN A 101 27.15 -12.17 -26.25
N ILE A 102 25.84 -11.90 -26.43
CA ILE A 102 24.88 -13.01 -26.45
C ILE A 102 25.07 -13.75 -27.78
N ILE A 103 26.02 -14.69 -27.77
CA ILE A 103 26.28 -15.59 -28.89
C ILE A 103 25.41 -16.82 -28.68
N ILE A 104 24.42 -16.99 -29.55
CA ILE A 104 23.66 -18.24 -29.61
C ILE A 104 24.50 -19.22 -30.40
N ASP A 105 25.16 -20.15 -29.70
CA ASP A 105 26.03 -21.15 -30.30
C ASP A 105 25.23 -22.29 -30.96
N LYS A 106 24.05 -22.61 -30.39
CA LYS A 106 23.23 -23.75 -30.81
C LYS A 106 21.75 -23.47 -30.63
N VAL A 107 20.92 -24.01 -31.52
CA VAL A 107 19.45 -23.90 -31.42
C VAL A 107 18.77 -25.22 -31.78
N LEU A 108 17.68 -25.54 -31.10
CA LEU A 108 16.93 -26.76 -31.33
C LEU A 108 15.88 -26.50 -32.43
N VAL A 109 16.04 -27.14 -33.59
CA VAL A 109 15.18 -26.96 -34.76
C VAL A 109 14.33 -28.20 -34.95
N ASN A 110 13.05 -28.02 -35.30
CA ASN A 110 12.19 -29.14 -35.70
C ASN A 110 12.53 -29.53 -37.13
N GLU A 111 12.68 -30.82 -37.41
CA GLU A 111 12.77 -31.31 -38.79
C GLU A 111 11.41 -31.18 -39.51
N GLU A 112 11.44 -31.22 -40.84
CA GLU A 112 10.26 -30.95 -41.68
C GLU A 112 9.05 -31.84 -41.37
N SER A 113 7.90 -31.25 -41.69
CA SER A 113 6.53 -31.58 -41.29
C SER A 113 6.21 -33.04 -40.97
N GLY A 114 6.04 -33.32 -39.67
CA GLY A 114 5.23 -34.45 -39.19
C GLY A 114 5.87 -35.28 -38.09
N ILE A 115 7.19 -35.19 -37.90
CA ILE A 115 7.90 -35.97 -36.89
C ILE A 115 8.34 -35.01 -35.78
N THR A 116 8.04 -35.34 -34.51
CA THR A 116 8.47 -34.56 -33.33
C THR A 116 9.97 -34.68 -33.04
N THR A 117 10.78 -35.03 -34.04
CA THR A 117 12.24 -35.08 -33.91
C THR A 117 12.79 -33.66 -33.96
N LYS A 118 13.50 -33.34 -32.88
CA LYS A 118 14.20 -32.08 -32.69
C LYS A 118 15.67 -32.33 -32.93
N ARG A 119 16.28 -31.61 -33.85
CA ARG A 119 17.73 -31.65 -34.09
C ARG A 119 18.39 -30.41 -33.53
N LEU A 120 19.62 -30.55 -33.04
CA LEU A 120 20.42 -29.44 -32.56
C LEU A 120 21.21 -28.85 -33.73
N ALA A 121 20.85 -27.65 -34.16
CA ALA A 121 21.61 -26.89 -35.14
C ALA A 121 22.80 -26.23 -34.45
N THR A 122 23.99 -26.41 -35.02
CA THR A 122 25.26 -25.85 -34.55
C THR A 122 25.96 -25.02 -35.61
N GLU A 123 25.51 -25.11 -36.86
CA GLU A 123 26.06 -24.31 -37.97
C GLU A 123 25.60 -22.86 -37.86
N PRO A 124 26.51 -21.86 -37.86
CA PRO A 124 26.16 -20.46 -37.59
C PRO A 124 25.05 -19.90 -38.48
N SER A 125 25.09 -20.21 -39.78
CA SER A 125 24.08 -19.78 -40.75
C SER A 125 22.70 -20.37 -40.44
N GLU A 126 22.68 -21.61 -39.97
CA GLU A 126 21.45 -22.31 -39.64
C GLU A 126 20.86 -21.82 -38.33
N VAL A 127 21.72 -21.63 -37.32
CA VAL A 127 21.35 -21.07 -36.02
C VAL A 127 20.73 -19.69 -36.21
N LYS A 128 21.38 -18.83 -37.01
CA LYS A 128 20.86 -17.50 -37.32
C LYS A 128 19.48 -17.56 -37.96
N ASN A 129 19.31 -18.35 -39.02
CA ASN A 129 18.03 -18.45 -39.73
C ASN A 129 16.89 -18.98 -38.85
N ALA A 130 17.17 -19.99 -38.01
CA ALA A 130 16.17 -20.54 -37.11
C ALA A 130 15.76 -19.53 -36.03
N VAL A 131 16.72 -18.81 -35.46
CA VAL A 131 16.48 -17.74 -34.47
C VAL A 131 15.68 -16.60 -35.10
N ASP A 132 16.08 -16.09 -36.27
CA ASP A 132 15.38 -15.01 -36.98
C ASP A 132 13.92 -15.39 -37.28
N ASN A 133 13.67 -16.64 -37.68
CA ASN A 133 12.33 -17.15 -37.94
C ASN A 133 11.48 -17.23 -36.67
N ASP A 134 12.05 -17.70 -35.55
CA ASP A 134 11.33 -17.81 -34.28
C ASP A 134 10.98 -16.42 -33.70
N PHE A 135 11.93 -15.48 -33.74
CA PHE A 135 11.67 -14.09 -33.38
C PHE A 135 10.57 -13.49 -34.25
N THR A 136 10.64 -13.66 -35.57
CA THR A 136 9.61 -13.16 -36.49
C THR A 136 8.22 -13.72 -36.16
N LYS A 137 8.12 -15.01 -35.78
CA LYS A 137 6.86 -15.64 -35.34
C LYS A 137 6.34 -15.08 -34.02
N MET A 138 7.22 -14.80 -33.06
CA MET A 138 6.82 -14.20 -31.77
C MET A 138 6.18 -12.81 -31.95
N PHE A 139 6.73 -11.99 -32.85
CA PHE A 139 6.16 -10.67 -33.14
C PHE A 139 4.85 -10.75 -33.95
N ARG A 140 4.75 -11.67 -34.92
CA ARG A 140 3.50 -11.89 -35.66
C ARG A 140 2.34 -12.32 -34.76
N LYS A 141 2.55 -13.23 -33.80
CA LYS A 141 1.51 -13.67 -32.84
C LYS A 141 0.95 -12.53 -31.99
N ARG A 142 1.74 -11.48 -31.72
CA ARG A 142 1.29 -10.33 -30.91
C ARG A 142 0.50 -9.31 -31.73
N ASN A 143 0.84 -9.11 -33.00
CA ASN A 143 0.14 -8.16 -33.86
C ASN A 143 -1.24 -8.66 -34.32
N THR A 144 -1.49 -9.97 -34.37
CA THR A 144 -2.81 -10.51 -34.71
C THR A 144 -3.92 -10.20 -33.69
N LEU A 145 -3.58 -9.79 -32.46
CA LEU A 145 -4.59 -9.33 -31.49
C LEU A 145 -5.07 -7.90 -31.76
N LEU A 146 -4.30 -7.08 -32.48
CA LEU A 146 -4.69 -5.70 -32.80
C LEU A 146 -5.75 -5.67 -33.91
N ASP A 147 -5.63 -6.52 -34.93
CA ASP A 147 -6.60 -6.60 -36.03
C ASP A 147 -7.99 -7.12 -35.59
N ILE A 148 -8.05 -7.92 -34.52
CA ILE A 148 -9.32 -8.40 -33.93
C ILE A 148 -10.05 -7.28 -33.18
N LEU A 149 -9.34 -6.26 -32.67
CA LEU A 149 -9.93 -5.12 -31.97
C LEU A 149 -10.46 -4.02 -32.90
N THR A 150 -10.03 -4.00 -34.17
CA THR A 150 -10.46 -3.00 -35.17
C THR A 150 -11.68 -3.42 -36.00
N LEU A 151 -12.28 -4.58 -35.72
CA LEU A 151 -13.45 -5.12 -36.42
C LEU A 151 -14.76 -5.10 -35.59
N LEU A 152 -14.77 -4.36 -34.48
CA LEU A 152 -15.97 -3.93 -33.74
C LEU A 152 -16.22 -2.44 -33.98
#